data_AF-A0A810C8R5-F1
#
_entry.id   AF-A0A810C8R5-F1
#
_cell.length_a   1.000
_cell.length_b   1.000
_cell.length_c   1.000
_cell.angle_alpha   90.00
_cell.angle_beta   90.00
_cell.angle_gamma   90.00
#
_symmetry.space_group_name_H-M   'P 1'
#
loop_
_entity.id
_entity.type
_entity.pdbx_description
1 polymer ?
#
loop_
_entity_poly.entity_id
_entity_poly.type
_entity_poly.pdbx_seq_one_letter_code
_entity_poly.pdbx_strand_id
1 'polypeptide(L)'
;MPLPNRTAAAAKLPTGNSEITNSPLSRWNGNTATGRRARDLFRAYLSTLGNPADTPTLALVLAAAEQTVIAENARRDHLEGKLVLSEVVRAEGMAARALRRVGLNKPVPPPRKSLMEKLTEQEAARKATEGRPAADAAKGAETTASAAERASADASQAGEALR
;
A
#
# COMPACT_ATOMS: atom_id res chain seq x y z
N MET A 1 41.42 -38.11 7.56
CA MET A 1 41.41 -37.36 6.29
C MET A 1 41.27 -35.87 6.60
N PRO A 2 42.35 -35.07 6.55
CA PRO A 2 42.28 -33.63 6.77
C PRO A 2 41.60 -32.93 5.59
N LEU A 3 40.69 -31.99 5.86
CA LEU A 3 40.00 -31.19 4.84
C LEU A 3 40.95 -30.11 4.27
N PRO A 4 40.93 -29.84 2.96
CA PRO A 4 41.78 -28.82 2.35
C PRO A 4 41.40 -27.43 2.85
N ASN A 5 42.39 -26.75 3.42
CA ASN A 5 42.32 -25.39 3.93
C ASN A 5 42.08 -24.44 2.73
N ARG A 6 40.83 -24.01 2.50
CA ARG A 6 40.51 -22.95 1.53
C ARG A 6 41.00 -21.61 2.10
N THR A 7 42.29 -21.32 1.93
CA THR A 7 42.80 -19.96 2.07
C THR A 7 42.01 -19.08 1.11
N ALA A 8 41.13 -18.25 1.65
CA ALA A 8 40.41 -17.23 0.92
C ALA A 8 41.44 -16.31 0.25
N ALA A 9 41.64 -16.48 -1.06
CA ALA A 9 42.35 -15.49 -1.84
C ALA A 9 41.60 -14.17 -1.63
N ALA A 10 42.25 -13.23 -0.93
CA ALA A 10 41.75 -11.88 -0.74
C ALA A 10 41.72 -11.20 -2.10
N ALA A 11 40.66 -11.46 -2.86
CA ALA A 11 40.43 -10.84 -4.15
C ALA A 11 40.37 -9.34 -3.90
N LYS A 12 41.33 -8.61 -4.48
CA LYS A 12 41.33 -7.14 -4.51
C LYS A 12 39.96 -6.70 -5.01
N LEU A 13 39.19 -6.03 -4.16
CA LEU A 13 37.93 -5.43 -4.57
C LEU A 13 38.22 -4.48 -5.73
N PRO A 14 37.45 -4.55 -6.83
CA PRO A 14 37.64 -3.64 -7.96
C PRO A 14 37.52 -2.20 -7.47
N THR A 15 38.55 -1.39 -7.72
CA THR A 15 38.66 0.00 -7.24
C THR A 15 37.85 1.00 -8.08
N GLY A 16 37.04 0.51 -9.02
CA GLY A 16 36.21 1.33 -9.90
C GLY A 16 34.73 1.10 -9.64
N ASN A 17 34.01 2.16 -9.29
CA ASN A 17 32.55 2.15 -9.36
C ASN A 17 32.13 2.09 -10.83
N SER A 18 31.19 1.22 -11.17
CA SER A 18 30.66 1.16 -12.53
C SER A 18 29.93 2.46 -12.89
N GLU A 19 29.88 2.79 -14.19
CA GLU A 19 29.14 3.97 -14.68
C GLU A 19 27.68 3.97 -14.21
N ILE A 20 27.08 2.78 -14.13
CA ILE A 20 25.70 2.58 -13.64
C ILE A 20 25.55 3.07 -12.20
N THR A 21 26.55 2.87 -11.36
CA THR A 21 26.55 3.32 -9.97
C THR A 21 26.73 4.84 -9.86
N ASN A 22 27.61 5.42 -10.70
CA ASN A 22 27.91 6.86 -10.67
C ASN A 22 26.82 7.70 -11.35
N SER A 23 26.13 7.15 -12.34
CA SER A 23 25.08 7.80 -13.11
C SER A 23 23.89 6.85 -13.29
N PRO A 24 22.98 6.76 -12.30
CA PRO A 24 21.83 5.85 -12.38
C PRO A 24 20.94 6.09 -13.61
N LEU A 25 20.96 7.32 -14.15
CA LEU A 25 20.18 7.73 -15.32
C LEU A 25 20.74 7.23 -16.66
N SER A 26 22.01 6.78 -16.70
CA SER A 26 22.66 6.30 -17.93
C SER A 26 22.05 4.99 -18.44
N ARG A 27 21.35 4.24 -17.58
CA ARG A 27 20.71 2.96 -17.91
C ARG A 27 19.60 3.07 -18.94
N TRP A 28 18.99 4.26 -19.09
CA TRP A 28 17.90 4.46 -20.02
C TRP A 28 18.32 5.24 -21.24
N ASN A 29 17.84 4.81 -22.41
CA ASN A 29 17.92 5.60 -23.62
C ASN A 29 16.91 6.75 -23.57
N GLY A 30 17.41 7.97 -23.37
CA GLY A 30 16.63 9.21 -23.32
C GLY A 30 15.92 9.58 -24.62
N ASN A 31 16.27 8.94 -25.72
CA ASN A 31 15.61 9.18 -27.02
C ASN A 31 14.32 8.37 -27.15
N THR A 32 14.06 7.42 -26.24
CA THR A 32 12.82 6.64 -26.21
C THR A 32 11.78 7.29 -25.29
N ALA A 33 10.49 7.11 -25.60
CA ALA A 33 9.40 7.59 -24.75
C ALA A 33 9.47 6.97 -23.34
N THR A 34 9.73 5.66 -23.26
CA THR A 34 9.91 4.91 -22.01
C THR A 34 11.05 5.46 -21.16
N GLY A 35 12.20 5.73 -21.78
CA GLY A 35 13.36 6.29 -21.08
C GLY A 35 13.14 7.71 -20.58
N ARG A 36 12.46 8.56 -21.36
CA ARG A 36 12.06 9.90 -20.90
C ARG A 36 11.12 9.81 -19.70
N ARG A 37 10.08 8.98 -19.80
CA ARG A 37 9.10 8.78 -18.73
C ARG A 37 9.75 8.30 -17.43
N ALA A 38 10.68 7.35 -17.51
CA ALA A 38 11.42 6.86 -16.35
C ALA A 38 12.28 7.95 -15.68
N ARG A 39 12.97 8.78 -16.48
CA ARG A 39 13.76 9.92 -15.98
C ARG A 39 12.89 10.98 -15.31
N ASP A 40 11.73 11.28 -15.90
CA ASP A 40 10.80 12.26 -15.35
C ASP A 40 10.23 11.79 -14.01
N LEU A 41 9.80 10.52 -13.91
CA LEU A 41 9.34 9.92 -12.67
C LEU A 41 10.45 9.88 -11.60
N PHE A 42 11.67 9.50 -11.98
CA PHE A 42 12.81 9.52 -11.08
C PHE A 42 13.06 10.91 -10.50
N ARG A 43 13.10 11.95 -11.35
CA ARG A 43 13.27 13.34 -10.92
C ARG A 43 12.13 13.80 -10.01
N ALA A 44 10.89 13.45 -10.35
CA ALA A 44 9.72 13.77 -9.53
C ALA A 44 9.82 13.12 -8.15
N TYR A 45 10.17 11.83 -8.10
CA TYR A 45 10.33 11.09 -6.85
C TYR A 45 11.47 11.64 -5.99
N LEU A 46 12.61 12.01 -6.58
CA LEU A 46 13.70 12.67 -5.84
C LEU A 46 13.25 14.01 -5.27
N SER A 47 12.57 14.83 -6.07
CA SER A 47 12.04 16.12 -5.63
C SER A 47 11.11 15.96 -4.43
N THR A 48 10.20 14.97 -4.46
CA THR A 48 9.29 14.69 -3.33
C THR A 48 9.99 14.20 -2.06
N LEU A 49 11.19 13.62 -2.17
CA LEU A 49 12.01 13.18 -1.03
C LEU A 49 12.99 14.25 -0.53
N GLY A 50 12.99 15.45 -1.13
CA GLY A 50 13.94 16.51 -0.77
C GLY A 50 15.33 16.33 -1.38
N ASN A 51 15.44 15.65 -2.52
CA ASN A 51 16.68 15.41 -3.27
C ASN A 51 17.77 14.68 -2.46
N PRO A 52 17.50 13.46 -1.96
CA PRO A 52 18.51 12.66 -1.28
C PRO A 52 19.68 12.35 -2.22
N ALA A 53 20.91 12.39 -1.68
CA ALA A 53 22.14 12.11 -2.43
C ALA A 53 22.77 10.75 -2.09
N ASP A 54 22.21 10.02 -1.13
CA ASP A 54 22.74 8.72 -0.72
C ASP A 54 22.40 7.63 -1.74
N THR A 55 23.41 6.85 -2.13
CA THR A 55 23.31 5.81 -3.16
C THR A 55 22.20 4.79 -2.91
N PRO A 56 21.97 4.29 -1.68
CA PRO A 56 20.88 3.34 -1.40
C PRO A 56 19.50 3.92 -1.72
N THR A 57 19.22 5.16 -1.31
CA THR A 57 17.93 5.81 -1.61
C THR A 57 17.79 6.07 -3.11
N LEU A 58 18.85 6.54 -3.78
CA LEU A 58 18.84 6.73 -5.24
C LEU A 58 18.50 5.42 -5.98
N ALA A 59 19.07 4.29 -5.56
CA ALA A 59 18.78 2.98 -6.15
C ALA A 59 17.33 2.54 -5.93
N LEU A 60 16.76 2.81 -4.74
CA LEU A 60 15.35 2.51 -4.45
C LEU A 60 14.40 3.36 -5.28
N VAL A 61 14.68 4.67 -5.42
CA VAL A 61 13.90 5.59 -6.23
C VAL A 61 13.96 5.20 -7.71
N LEU A 62 15.15 4.82 -8.18
CA LEU A 62 15.37 4.31 -9.53
C LEU A 62 14.50 3.08 -9.80
N ALA A 63 14.58 2.07 -8.95
CA ALA A 63 13.78 0.86 -9.07
C ALA A 63 12.28 1.17 -9.04
N ALA A 64 11.82 2.10 -8.19
CA ALA A 64 10.42 2.50 -8.16
C ALA A 64 9.97 3.16 -9.47
N ALA A 65 10.77 4.05 -10.05
CA ALA A 65 10.47 4.65 -11.34
C ALA A 65 10.38 3.60 -12.47
N GLU A 66 11.32 2.65 -12.53
CA GLU A 66 11.29 1.56 -13.52
C GLU A 66 10.03 0.71 -13.39
N GLN A 67 9.69 0.28 -12.17
CA GLN A 67 8.52 -0.56 -11.93
C GLN A 67 7.21 0.16 -12.27
N THR A 68 7.11 1.47 -12.00
CA THR A 68 5.96 2.28 -12.41
C THR A 68 5.83 2.32 -13.94
N VAL A 69 6.93 2.53 -14.67
CA VAL A 69 6.90 2.53 -16.15
C VAL A 69 6.53 1.16 -16.72
N ILE A 70 7.00 0.07 -16.10
CA ILE A 70 6.60 -1.30 -16.48
C ILE A 70 5.09 -1.47 -16.31
N ALA A 71 4.53 -1.02 -15.18
CA ALA A 71 3.08 -1.08 -14.94
C ALA A 71 2.28 -0.21 -15.94
N GLU A 72 2.76 0.99 -16.27
CA GLU A 72 2.17 1.86 -17.29
C GLU A 72 2.14 1.18 -18.67
N ASN A 73 3.26 0.58 -19.10
CA ASN A 73 3.34 -0.15 -20.36
C ASN A 73 2.45 -1.40 -20.35
N ALA A 74 2.43 -2.16 -19.25
CA ALA A 74 1.57 -3.33 -19.12
C ALA A 74 0.08 -2.95 -19.28
N ARG A 75 -0.34 -1.82 -18.69
CA ARG A 75 -1.70 -1.29 -18.85
C ARG A 75 -1.99 -0.91 -20.29
N ARG A 76 -1.06 -0.21 -20.97
CA ARG A 76 -1.19 0.11 -22.39
C ARG A 76 -1.34 -1.16 -23.24
N ASP A 77 -0.46 -2.13 -23.04
CA ASP A 77 -0.44 -3.38 -23.80
C ASP A 77 -1.73 -4.21 -23.56
N HIS A 78 -2.29 -4.17 -22.36
CA HIS A 78 -3.60 -4.76 -22.07
C HIS A 78 -4.75 -4.07 -22.82
N LEU A 79 -4.75 -2.73 -22.86
CA LEU A 79 -5.76 -1.97 -23.62
C LEU A 79 -5.68 -2.23 -25.12
N GLU A 80 -4.49 -2.56 -25.63
CA GLU A 80 -4.26 -3.00 -27.00
C GLU A 80 -4.60 -4.49 -27.24
N GLY A 81 -5.03 -5.22 -26.21
CA GLY A 81 -5.36 -6.64 -26.28
C GLY A 81 -4.16 -7.59 -26.34
N LYS A 82 -2.94 -7.09 -26.07
CA LYS A 82 -1.68 -7.87 -26.13
C LYS A 82 -1.36 -8.59 -24.83
N LEU A 83 -1.92 -8.13 -23.71
CA LEU A 83 -1.59 -8.60 -22.37
C LEU A 83 -2.86 -8.98 -21.59
N VAL A 84 -2.79 -10.01 -20.73
CA VAL A 84 -3.92 -10.43 -19.88
C VAL A 84 -4.00 -9.53 -18.64
N LEU A 85 -5.21 -9.24 -18.16
CA LEU A 85 -5.44 -8.37 -16.99
C LEU A 85 -4.66 -8.81 -15.73
N SER A 86 -4.49 -10.13 -15.53
CA SER A 86 -3.75 -10.67 -14.39
C SER A 86 -2.28 -10.24 -14.36
N GLU A 87 -1.66 -10.04 -15.53
CA GLU A 87 -0.27 -9.57 -15.65
C GLU A 87 -0.17 -8.08 -15.34
N VAL A 88 -1.16 -7.29 -15.73
CA VAL A 88 -1.27 -5.86 -15.36
C VAL A 88 -1.33 -5.72 -13.84
N VAL A 89 -2.22 -6.47 -13.18
CA VAL A 89 -2.37 -6.43 -11.72
C VAL A 89 -1.06 -6.81 -11.01
N ARG A 90 -0.30 -7.78 -11.54
CA ARG A 90 1.02 -8.14 -10.99
C ARG A 90 2.02 -7.00 -11.13
N ALA A 91 2.10 -6.37 -12.31
CA ALA A 91 2.99 -5.25 -12.57
C ALA A 91 2.67 -4.05 -11.66
N GLU A 92 1.39 -3.70 -11.53
CA GLU A 92 0.92 -2.64 -10.63
C GLU A 92 1.22 -2.96 -9.16
N GLY A 93 1.04 -4.21 -8.74
CA GLY A 93 1.41 -4.66 -7.40
C GLY A 93 2.91 -4.53 -7.12
N MET A 94 3.77 -4.80 -8.11
CA MET A 94 5.22 -4.59 -8.00
C MET A 94 5.58 -3.11 -7.88
N ALA A 95 4.99 -2.25 -8.71
CA ALA A 95 5.16 -0.80 -8.63
C ALA A 95 4.72 -0.25 -7.27
N ALA A 96 3.54 -0.64 -6.77
CA ALA A 96 3.03 -0.21 -5.47
C ALA A 96 3.94 -0.63 -4.31
N ARG A 97 4.50 -1.86 -4.36
CA ARG A 97 5.48 -2.33 -3.37
C ARG A 97 6.78 -1.53 -3.43
N ALA A 98 7.27 -1.21 -4.62
CA ALA A 98 8.46 -0.37 -4.78
C ALA A 98 8.25 1.03 -4.19
N LEU A 99 7.12 1.68 -4.50
CA LEU A 99 6.77 3.00 -3.95
C LEU A 99 6.62 2.99 -2.42
N ARG A 100 6.10 1.90 -1.84
CA ARG A 100 6.04 1.74 -0.37
C ARG A 100 7.42 1.66 0.26
N ARG A 101 8.37 0.95 -0.36
CA ARG A 101 9.76 0.85 0.14
C ARG A 101 10.48 2.20 0.14
N VAL A 102 10.20 3.04 -0.87
CA VAL A 102 10.74 4.41 -0.95
C VAL A 102 10.05 5.36 0.05
N GLY A 103 8.86 5.01 0.54
CA GLY A 103 8.08 5.85 1.44
C GLY A 103 7.27 6.94 0.74
N LEU A 104 7.04 6.81 -0.57
CA LEU A 104 6.24 7.73 -1.38
C LEU A 104 4.75 7.42 -1.38
N ASN A 105 4.37 6.19 -1.01
CA ASN A 105 2.97 5.78 -0.93
C ASN A 105 2.36 6.09 0.45
N LYS A 106 2.61 7.30 0.97
CA LYS A 106 1.97 7.78 2.19
C LYS A 106 0.63 8.39 1.80
N PRO A 107 -0.49 7.95 2.37
CA PRO A 107 -1.77 8.60 2.12
C PRO A 107 -1.63 10.07 2.50
N VAL A 108 -2.04 10.97 1.59
CA VAL A 108 -2.14 12.40 1.93
C VAL A 108 -3.16 12.49 3.06
N PRO A 109 -2.76 12.93 4.27
CA PRO A 109 -3.71 13.06 5.35
C PRO A 109 -4.83 14.01 4.89
N PRO A 110 -6.11 13.69 5.18
CA PRO A 110 -7.19 14.60 4.82
C PRO A 110 -6.90 15.97 5.41
N PRO A 111 -7.28 17.07 4.71
CA PRO A 111 -7.10 18.41 5.25
C PRO A 111 -7.72 18.46 6.64
N ARG A 112 -6.98 19.02 7.61
CA ARG A 112 -7.49 19.15 8.98
C ARG A 112 -8.73 20.04 8.93
N LYS A 113 -9.88 19.49 9.32
CA LYS A 113 -11.12 20.26 9.46
C LYS A 113 -10.87 21.50 10.31
N SER A 114 -11.38 22.65 9.85
CA SER A 114 -11.28 23.89 10.62
C SER A 114 -12.04 23.77 11.95
N LEU A 115 -11.72 24.60 12.93
CA LEU A 115 -12.43 24.58 14.22
C LEU A 115 -13.94 24.86 14.01
N MET A 116 -14.28 25.75 13.08
CA MET A 116 -15.67 26.04 12.71
C MET A 116 -16.38 24.83 12.11
N GLU A 117 -15.74 24.08 11.22
CA GLU A 117 -16.31 22.85 10.65
C GLU A 117 -16.54 21.77 11.71
N LYS A 118 -15.64 21.67 12.70
CA LYS A 118 -15.82 20.72 13.82
C LYS A 118 -17.02 21.10 14.69
N LEU A 119 -17.23 22.39 14.93
CA LEU A 119 -18.37 22.87 15.72
C LEU A 119 -19.69 22.64 15.00
N THR A 120 -19.78 22.94 13.71
CA THR A 120 -21.01 22.70 12.93
C THR A 120 -21.35 21.22 12.85
N GLU A 121 -20.35 20.35 12.72
CA GLU A 121 -20.55 18.90 12.74
C GLU A 121 -21.01 18.39 14.11
N GLN A 122 -20.50 18.95 15.21
CA GLN A 122 -20.96 18.65 16.56
C GLN A 122 -22.39 19.14 16.80
N GLU A 123 -22.75 20.34 16.33
CA GLU A 123 -24.12 20.86 16.43
C GLU A 123 -25.11 20.04 15.60
N ALA A 124 -24.72 19.64 14.39
CA ALA A 124 -25.52 18.75 13.54
C ALA A 124 -25.71 17.38 14.21
N ALA A 125 -24.66 16.83 14.83
CA ALA A 125 -24.74 15.56 15.56
C ALA A 125 -25.67 15.67 16.78
N ARG A 126 -25.62 16.77 17.54
CA ARG A 126 -26.53 17.02 18.67
C ARG A 126 -27.99 17.14 18.23
N LYS A 127 -28.26 17.91 17.17
CA LYS A 127 -29.60 18.03 16.58
C LYS A 127 -30.15 16.68 16.11
N ALA A 128 -29.30 15.84 15.51
CA ALA A 128 -29.69 14.51 15.05
C ALA A 128 -30.07 13.57 16.21
N THR A 129 -29.42 13.71 17.38
CA THR A 129 -29.77 12.92 18.57
C THR A 129 -31.00 13.46 19.30
N GLU A 130 -31.19 14.78 19.35
CA GLU A 130 -32.35 15.43 20.00
C GLU A 130 -33.65 15.18 19.22
N GLY A 131 -33.56 15.00 17.90
CA GLY A 131 -34.69 14.71 17.03
C GLY A 131 -35.13 13.24 16.98
N ARG A 132 -34.45 12.32 17.68
CA ARG A 132 -34.84 10.90 17.73
C ARG A 132 -35.81 10.72 18.90
N PRO A 133 -37.15 10.66 18.66
CA PRO A 133 -38.11 10.51 19.74
C PRO A 133 -37.81 9.22 20.52
N ALA A 134 -37.95 9.27 21.84
CA ALA A 134 -37.68 8.19 22.80
C ALA A 134 -38.49 6.89 22.58
N ALA A 135 -39.23 6.77 21.48
CA ALA A 135 -40.05 5.62 21.14
C ALA A 135 -39.25 4.33 20.88
N ASP A 136 -37.98 4.42 20.46
CA ASP A 136 -37.16 3.22 20.19
C ASP A 136 -36.50 2.63 21.47
N ALA A 137 -36.40 3.38 22.56
CA ALA A 137 -35.86 2.88 23.83
C ALA A 137 -36.80 1.86 24.51
N ALA A 138 -38.10 1.90 24.22
CA ALA A 138 -39.07 0.96 24.76
C ALA A 138 -39.01 -0.43 24.08
N LYS A 139 -38.64 -0.51 22.79
CA LYS A 139 -38.58 -1.79 22.05
C LYS A 139 -37.36 -2.66 22.38
N GLY A 140 -36.26 -2.06 22.85
CA GLY A 140 -35.06 -2.79 23.24
C GLY A 140 -35.20 -3.56 24.56
N ALA A 141 -36.14 -3.18 25.43
CA ALA A 141 -36.40 -3.88 26.69
C ALA A 141 -37.25 -5.15 26.52
N GLU A 142 -38.13 -5.21 25.51
CA GLU A 142 -38.91 -6.42 25.21
C GLU A 142 -38.09 -7.52 24.52
N THR A 143 -37.00 -7.18 23.84
CA THR A 143 -36.20 -8.17 23.10
C THR A 143 -35.24 -8.98 23.98
N THR A 144 -34.79 -8.44 25.12
CA THR A 144 -33.91 -9.17 26.06
C THR A 144 -34.67 -10.18 26.91
N ALA A 145 -35.96 -9.97 27.16
CA ALA A 145 -36.82 -10.96 27.82
C ALA A 145 -37.08 -12.19 26.93
N SER A 146 -37.30 -11.99 25.63
CA SER A 146 -37.56 -13.08 24.67
C SER A 146 -36.33 -13.97 24.41
N ALA A 147 -35.11 -13.41 24.49
CA ALA A 147 -33.88 -14.18 24.31
C ALA A 147 -33.56 -15.08 25.52
N ALA A 148 -33.86 -14.64 26.75
CA ALA A 148 -33.69 -15.44 27.95
C ALA A 148 -34.63 -16.65 28.00
N GLU A 149 -35.86 -16.50 27.50
CA GLU A 149 -36.85 -17.59 27.46
C GLU A 149 -36.46 -18.69 26.45
N ARG A 150 -35.93 -18.32 25.27
CA ARG A 150 -35.47 -19.29 24.26
C ARG A 150 -34.24 -20.10 24.68
N ALA A 151 -33.33 -19.53 25.48
CA ALA A 151 -32.18 -20.26 26.00
C ALA A 151 -32.56 -21.37 27.00
N SER A 152 -33.72 -21.25 27.67
CA SER A 152 -34.20 -22.28 28.61
C SER A 152 -34.87 -23.46 27.92
N ALA A 153 -35.49 -23.26 26.75
CA ALA A 153 -36.16 -24.31 26.00
C ALA A 153 -35.18 -25.27 25.31
N ASP A 154 -34.04 -24.78 24.82
CA ASP A 154 -33.03 -25.59 24.13
C ASP A 154 -32.29 -26.55 25.09
N ALA A 155 -32.15 -26.18 26.36
CA ALA A 155 -31.51 -27.03 27.37
C ALA A 155 -32.34 -28.28 27.72
N SER A 156 -33.67 -28.25 27.53
CA SER A 156 -34.54 -29.38 27.84
C SER A 156 -34.56 -30.45 26.75
N GLN A 157 -34.27 -30.10 25.49
CA GLN A 157 -34.26 -31.07 24.38
C GLN A 157 -32.96 -31.90 24.31
N ALA A 158 -31.85 -31.38 24.84
CA ALA A 158 -30.57 -32.10 24.85
C ALA A 158 -30.52 -33.29 25.85
N GLY A 159 -31.43 -33.34 26.84
CA GLY A 159 -31.46 -34.40 27.86
C GLY A 159 -32.20 -35.68 27.45
N GLU A 160 -33.03 -35.63 26.41
CA GLU A 160 -33.88 -36.77 26.00
C GLU A 160 -33.22 -37.66 24.93
N ALA A 161 -32.17 -37.17 24.25
CA ALA A 161 -31.42 -37.91 23.22
C ALA A 161 -30.33 -38.86 23.77
N LEU A 162 -30.26 -39.04 25.09
CA LEU A 162 -29.22 -39.82 25.79
C LEU A 162 -29.77 -41.04 26.56
N ARG A 163 -31.01 -41.46 26.27
CA ARG A 163 -31.62 -42.71 26.72
C ARG A 163 -31.96 -43.62 25.54
#